data_AF-A0A9E1MY85-F1
#
_entry.id   AF-A0A9E1MY85-F1
#
_cell.length_a   1.000
_cell.length_b   1.000
_cell.length_c   1.000
_cell.angle_alpha   90.00
_cell.angle_beta   90.00
_cell.angle_gamma   90.00
#
_symmetry.space_group_name_H-M   'P 1'
#
loop_
_entity.id
_entity.type
_entity.pdbx_description
1 polymer ?
#
loop_
_entity_poly.entity_id
_entity_poly.type
_entity_poly.pdbx_seq_one_letter_code
_entity_poly.pdbx_strand_id
1 'polypeptide(L)'
;MSEKKNGPERAKHMLEVLRQWQGLERQAMNDTSEIIEQTSNPLIQMVMSIIRHDSMMHHQIQQFLVDSLTKQDVAVTREEIADIWDKLEAHDKVEKKTIELATTLRDEAWNPVHKHLLDYLITDEQKHESLLAQLDELKTGMSRSSGA
;
A
#
# COMPACT_ATOMS: atom_id res chain seq x y z
N MET A 1 7.36 -22.54 21.92
CA MET A 1 7.25 -23.09 20.55
C MET A 1 5.77 -23.14 20.21
N SER A 2 5.29 -22.30 19.29
CA SER A 2 3.89 -22.34 18.87
C SER A 2 3.70 -23.55 17.95
N GLU A 3 2.74 -24.42 18.30
CA GLU A 3 2.30 -25.53 17.46
C GLU A 3 1.92 -25.01 16.06
N LYS A 4 2.46 -25.62 15.00
CA LYS A 4 2.13 -25.24 13.62
C LYS A 4 0.67 -25.60 13.34
N LYS A 5 -0.22 -24.59 13.40
CA LYS A 5 -1.62 -24.68 12.98
C LYS A 5 -1.74 -25.33 11.59
N ASN A 6 -2.70 -26.23 11.39
CA ASN A 6 -2.95 -26.83 10.07
C ASN A 6 -3.51 -25.78 9.08
N GLY A 7 -3.63 -26.12 7.78
CA GLY A 7 -4.07 -25.17 6.74
C GLY A 7 -5.39 -24.43 7.07
N PRO A 8 -6.48 -25.16 7.40
CA PRO A 8 -7.75 -24.56 7.80
C PRO A 8 -7.68 -23.68 9.04
N GLU A 9 -6.93 -24.07 10.07
CA GLU A 9 -6.73 -23.28 11.29
C GLU A 9 -5.96 -21.97 11.02
N ARG A 10 -5.00 -21.99 10.09
CA ARG A 10 -4.28 -20.79 9.65
C ARG A 10 -5.21 -19.82 8.93
N ALA A 11 -6.03 -20.32 8.00
CA ALA A 11 -6.99 -19.49 7.28
C ALA A 11 -8.03 -18.86 8.21
N LYS A 12 -8.59 -19.64 9.15
CA LYS A 12 -9.53 -19.13 10.17
C LYS A 12 -8.90 -18.04 11.03
N HIS A 13 -7.68 -18.28 11.52
CA HIS A 13 -6.98 -17.30 12.34
C HIS A 13 -6.67 -16.01 11.57
N MET A 14 -6.23 -16.12 10.32
CA MET A 14 -5.98 -14.98 9.45
C MET A 14 -7.26 -14.16 9.24
N LEU A 15 -8.39 -14.82 8.99
CA LEU A 15 -9.69 -14.16 8.85
C LEU A 15 -10.08 -13.39 10.13
N GLU A 16 -9.95 -14.01 11.30
CA GLU A 16 -10.25 -13.37 12.59
C GLU A 16 -9.40 -12.11 12.81
N VAL A 17 -8.09 -12.20 12.58
CA VAL A 17 -7.15 -11.08 12.75
C VAL A 17 -7.42 -9.96 11.75
N LEU A 18 -7.65 -10.28 10.47
CA LEU A 18 -7.96 -9.28 9.45
C LEU A 18 -9.25 -8.52 9.78
N ARG A 19 -10.29 -9.19 10.27
CA ARG A 19 -11.55 -8.55 10.67
C ARG A 19 -11.38 -7.63 11.88
N GLN A 20 -10.57 -8.04 12.85
CA GLN A 20 -10.22 -7.19 13.98
C GLN A 20 -9.44 -5.95 13.51
N TRP A 21 -8.44 -6.12 12.65
CA TRP A 21 -7.62 -5.03 12.13
C TRP A 21 -8.46 -4.03 11.30
N GLN A 22 -9.39 -4.51 10.46
CA GLN A 22 -10.34 -3.64 9.76
C GLN A 22 -11.18 -2.78 10.72
N GLY A 23 -11.45 -3.26 11.93
CA GLY A 23 -12.10 -2.47 12.98
C GLY A 23 -11.23 -1.31 13.46
N LEU A 24 -9.93 -1.56 13.64
CA LEU A 24 -8.95 -0.54 14.02
C LEU A 24 -8.76 0.50 12.91
N GLU A 25 -8.72 0.09 11.64
CA GLU A 25 -8.63 1.04 10.52
C GLU A 25 -9.86 1.95 10.46
N ARG A 26 -11.07 1.42 10.71
CA ARG A 26 -12.28 2.25 10.81
C ARG A 26 -12.25 3.23 11.97
N GLN A 27 -11.73 2.80 13.12
CA GLN A 27 -11.55 3.70 14.24
C GLN A 27 -10.55 4.81 13.89
N ALA A 28 -9.39 4.48 13.32
CA ALA A 28 -8.40 5.47 12.89
C ALA A 28 -8.98 6.49 11.89
N MET A 29 -9.84 6.03 10.95
CA MET A 29 -10.54 6.93 10.02
C MET A 29 -11.49 7.91 10.73
N ASN A 30 -12.20 7.45 11.76
CA ASN A 30 -13.09 8.31 12.54
C ASN A 30 -12.29 9.29 13.39
N ASP A 31 -11.29 8.81 14.14
CA ASP A 31 -10.45 9.61 15.02
C ASP A 31 -9.75 10.74 14.23
N THR A 32 -9.21 10.43 13.05
CA THR A 32 -8.59 11.43 12.16
C THR A 32 -9.60 12.45 11.62
N SER A 33 -10.84 12.03 11.33
CA SER A 33 -11.91 12.94 10.89
C SER A 33 -12.31 13.90 12.00
N GLU A 34 -12.47 13.41 13.23
CA GLU A 34 -12.78 14.24 14.40
C GLU A 34 -11.66 15.28 14.66
N ILE A 35 -10.39 14.88 14.55
CA ILE A 35 -9.27 15.82 14.72
C ILE A 35 -9.28 16.90 13.64
N ILE A 36 -9.58 16.55 12.38
CA ILE A 36 -9.67 17.51 11.26
C ILE A 36 -10.77 18.55 11.53
N GLU A 37 -11.92 18.12 12.05
CA GLU A 37 -13.05 19.00 12.39
C GLU A 37 -12.75 19.93 13.57
N GLN A 38 -11.93 19.49 14.52
CA GLN A 38 -11.60 20.25 15.74
C GLN A 38 -10.50 21.29 15.56
N THR A 39 -9.66 21.16 14.54
CA THR A 39 -8.52 22.06 14.31
C THR A 39 -8.72 22.95 13.09
N SER A 40 -8.30 24.21 13.20
CA SER A 40 -8.20 25.13 12.06
C SER A 40 -6.80 25.18 11.46
N ASN A 41 -5.84 24.42 12.01
CA ASN A 41 -4.46 24.42 11.53
C ASN A 41 -4.34 23.57 10.24
N PRO A 42 -3.99 24.16 9.09
CA PRO A 42 -3.97 23.44 7.82
C PRO A 42 -2.92 22.33 7.75
N LEU A 43 -1.80 22.46 8.48
CA LEU A 43 -0.79 21.41 8.52
C LEU A 43 -1.30 20.18 9.26
N ILE A 44 -1.98 20.38 10.40
CA ILE A 44 -2.57 19.26 11.15
C ILE A 44 -3.64 18.58 10.31
N GLN A 45 -4.51 19.34 9.63
CA GLN A 45 -5.52 18.79 8.74
C GLN A 45 -4.91 17.96 7.60
N MET A 46 -3.79 18.44 7.02
CA MET A 46 -3.07 17.70 5.97
C MET A 46 -2.53 16.37 6.49
N VAL A 47 -1.82 16.38 7.62
CA VAL A 47 -1.25 15.15 8.21
C VAL A 47 -2.35 14.15 8.59
N MET A 48 -3.45 14.61 9.18
CA MET A 48 -4.59 13.74 9.49
C MET A 48 -5.26 13.19 8.23
N SER A 49 -5.31 13.97 7.14
CA SER A 49 -5.88 13.51 5.87
C SER A 49 -5.02 12.43 5.21
N ILE A 50 -3.69 12.55 5.26
CA ILE A 50 -2.75 11.52 4.82
C ILE A 50 -3.03 10.21 5.57
N ILE A 51 -3.01 10.26 6.91
CA ILE A 51 -3.22 9.07 7.74
C ILE A 51 -4.61 8.45 7.48
N ARG A 52 -5.65 9.28 7.34
CA ARG A 52 -7.00 8.81 7.02
C ARG A 52 -7.03 8.05 5.70
N HIS A 53 -6.39 8.58 4.66
CA HIS A 53 -6.33 7.95 3.35
C HIS A 53 -5.55 6.63 3.37
N ASP A 54 -4.44 6.57 4.11
CA ASP A 54 -3.69 5.33 4.28
C ASP A 54 -4.53 4.26 4.99
N SER A 55 -5.25 4.61 6.06
CA SER A 55 -6.18 3.69 6.73
C SER A 55 -7.32 3.20 5.82
N MET A 56 -7.81 4.04 4.91
CA MET A 56 -8.77 3.62 3.88
C MET A 56 -8.16 2.56 2.96
N MET A 57 -6.94 2.78 2.46
CA MET A 57 -6.25 1.83 1.59
C MET A 57 -5.92 0.52 2.33
N HIS A 58 -5.47 0.59 3.59
CA HIS A 58 -5.22 -0.59 4.42
C HIS A 58 -6.49 -1.43 4.60
N HIS A 59 -7.62 -0.78 4.91
CA HIS A 59 -8.91 -1.46 5.05
C HIS A 59 -9.31 -2.19 3.75
N GLN A 60 -9.08 -1.57 2.60
CA GLN A 60 -9.34 -2.17 1.29
C GLN A 60 -8.45 -3.38 1.02
N ILE A 61 -7.14 -3.28 1.29
CA ILE A 61 -6.20 -4.41 1.15
C ILE A 61 -6.61 -5.56 2.08
N GLN A 62 -6.97 -5.27 3.32
CA GLN A 62 -7.47 -6.28 4.26
C GLN A 62 -8.77 -6.92 3.75
N GLN A 63 -9.67 -6.14 3.14
CA GLN A 63 -10.90 -6.66 2.57
C GLN A 63 -10.63 -7.58 1.38
N PHE A 64 -9.68 -7.21 0.52
CA PHE A 64 -9.21 -8.04 -0.58
C PHE A 64 -8.66 -9.39 -0.07
N LEU A 65 -7.84 -9.38 0.98
CA LEU A 65 -7.33 -10.59 1.61
C LEU A 65 -8.46 -11.46 2.18
N VAL A 66 -9.45 -10.87 2.84
CA VAL A 66 -10.62 -11.62 3.33
C VAL A 66 -11.40 -12.25 2.18
N ASP A 67 -11.63 -11.51 1.10
CA ASP A 67 -12.36 -12.00 -0.06
C ASP A 67 -11.59 -13.11 -0.77
N SER A 68 -10.25 -13.04 -0.80
CA SER A 68 -9.38 -14.10 -1.31
C SER A 68 -9.50 -15.43 -0.53
N LEU A 69 -9.89 -15.36 0.75
CA LEU A 69 -10.06 -16.54 1.61
C LEU A 69 -11.49 -17.08 1.63
N THR A 70 -12.49 -16.26 1.26
CA THR A 70 -13.90 -16.55 1.53
C THR A 70 -14.82 -16.52 0.32
N LYS A 71 -14.40 -15.90 -0.79
CA LYS A 71 -15.25 -15.69 -1.96
C LYS A 71 -14.65 -16.25 -3.25
N GLN A 72 -13.40 -15.90 -3.55
CA GLN A 72 -12.75 -16.27 -4.80
C GLN A 72 -11.26 -16.39 -4.61
N ASP A 73 -10.64 -17.37 -5.27
CA ASP A 73 -9.18 -17.41 -5.35
C ASP A 73 -8.67 -16.23 -6.18
N VAL A 74 -7.60 -15.61 -5.72
CA VAL A 74 -6.92 -14.53 -6.43
C VAL A 74 -5.80 -15.16 -7.27
N ALA A 75 -5.89 -15.02 -8.58
CA ALA A 75 -4.84 -15.39 -9.50
C ALA A 75 -4.62 -14.27 -10.51
N VAL A 76 -3.38 -14.14 -10.96
CA VAL A 76 -3.01 -13.31 -12.11
C VAL A 76 -2.28 -14.20 -13.09
N THR A 77 -2.67 -14.13 -14.36
CA THR A 77 -2.01 -14.86 -15.46
C THR A 77 -0.83 -14.06 -15.99
N ARG A 78 0.09 -14.73 -16.70
CA ARG A 78 1.22 -14.01 -17.32
C ARG A 78 0.75 -13.10 -18.44
N GLU A 79 -0.28 -13.52 -19.16
CA GLU A 79 -0.91 -12.80 -20.24
C GLU A 79 -1.51 -11.49 -19.71
N GLU A 80 -2.24 -11.53 -18.60
CA GLU A 80 -2.78 -10.33 -17.95
C GLU A 80 -1.69 -9.34 -17.53
N ILE A 81 -0.53 -9.83 -17.03
CA ILE A 81 0.61 -8.96 -16.71
C ILE A 81 1.26 -8.42 -18.00
N ALA A 82 1.43 -9.25 -19.02
CA ALA A 82 2.03 -8.87 -20.29
C ALA A 82 1.22 -7.77 -21.00
N ASP A 83 -0.11 -7.86 -20.95
CA ASP A 83 -1.04 -6.90 -21.58
C ASP A 83 -0.93 -5.49 -21.00
N ILE A 84 -0.48 -5.36 -19.75
CA ILE A 84 -0.29 -4.06 -19.07
C ILE A 84 1.18 -3.68 -18.90
N TRP A 85 2.13 -4.54 -19.30
CA TRP A 85 3.55 -4.39 -18.97
C TRP A 85 4.15 -3.07 -19.42
N ASP A 86 3.93 -2.69 -20.69
CA ASP A 86 4.43 -1.43 -21.25
C ASP A 86 3.91 -0.21 -20.49
N LYS A 87 2.70 -0.29 -19.91
CA LYS A 87 2.12 0.78 -19.09
C LYS A 87 2.77 0.82 -17.70
N LEU A 88 3.08 -0.32 -17.11
CA LEU A 88 3.80 -0.39 -15.83
C LEU A 88 5.20 0.19 -15.98
N GLU A 89 5.94 -0.16 -17.04
CA GLU A 89 7.25 0.41 -17.32
C GLU A 89 7.19 1.93 -17.60
N ALA A 90 6.14 2.39 -18.29
CA ALA A 90 5.92 3.81 -18.50
C ALA A 90 5.65 4.54 -17.17
N HIS A 91 4.92 3.92 -16.25
CA HIS A 91 4.62 4.48 -14.94
C HIS A 91 5.86 4.54 -14.03
N ASP A 92 6.65 3.47 -13.96
CA ASP A 92 7.93 3.43 -13.23
C ASP A 92 8.89 4.56 -13.66
N LYS A 93 8.95 4.87 -14.97
CA LYS A 93 9.72 6.00 -15.49
C LYS A 93 9.19 7.36 -15.03
N VAL A 94 7.88 7.48 -14.78
CA VAL A 94 7.28 8.70 -14.23
C VAL A 94 7.65 8.82 -12.76
N GLU A 95 7.49 7.75 -11.97
CA GLU A 95 7.82 7.72 -10.54
C GLU A 95 9.29 8.09 -10.27
N LYS A 96 10.23 7.54 -11.05
CA LYS A 96 11.66 7.88 -10.94
C LYS A 96 11.93 9.37 -11.14
N LYS A 97 11.30 9.99 -12.13
CA LYS A 97 11.41 11.44 -12.35
C LYS A 97 10.78 12.23 -11.21
N THR A 98 9.66 11.76 -10.66
CA THR A 98 9.00 12.38 -9.51
C THR A 98 9.92 12.35 -8.29
N ILE A 99 10.59 11.22 -8.01
CA ILE A 99 11.57 11.08 -6.93
C ILE A 99 12.75 12.03 -7.11
N GLU A 100 13.31 12.14 -8.32
CA GLU A 100 14.41 13.07 -8.63
C GLU A 100 14.01 14.53 -8.36
N LEU A 101 12.82 14.93 -8.83
CA LEU A 101 12.28 16.27 -8.61
C LEU A 101 12.04 16.56 -7.13
N ALA A 102 11.38 15.64 -6.43
CA ALA A 102 11.06 15.79 -5.01
C ALA A 102 12.33 15.83 -4.15
N THR A 103 13.32 14.99 -4.46
CA THR A 103 14.62 14.97 -3.75
C THR A 103 15.37 16.29 -3.92
N THR A 104 15.44 16.80 -5.16
CA THR A 104 16.08 18.09 -5.44
C THR A 104 15.40 19.21 -4.65
N LEU A 105 14.07 19.28 -4.72
CA LEU A 105 13.29 20.31 -4.01
C LEU A 105 13.44 20.19 -2.48
N ARG A 106 13.54 18.97 -1.96
CA ARG A 106 13.73 18.69 -0.54
C ARG A 106 15.07 19.19 -0.02
N ASP A 107 16.13 19.04 -0.81
CA ASP A 107 17.46 19.50 -0.44
C ASP A 107 17.59 21.03 -0.49
N GLU A 108 16.88 21.67 -1.42
CA GLU A 108 16.79 23.14 -1.53
C GLU A 108 15.84 23.76 -0.49
N ALA A 109 14.88 22.99 0.03
CA ALA A 109 13.96 23.48 1.04
C ALA A 109 14.71 23.94 2.30
N TRP A 110 14.25 25.02 2.90
CA TRP A 110 14.78 25.54 4.18
C TRP A 110 13.78 25.44 5.31
N ASN A 111 12.49 25.30 4.99
CA ASN A 111 11.42 25.13 5.96
C ASN A 111 11.33 23.65 6.40
N PRO A 112 11.44 23.35 7.72
CA PRO A 112 11.34 21.98 8.22
C PRO A 112 10.02 21.27 7.88
N VAL A 113 8.91 22.00 7.85
CA VAL A 113 7.59 21.46 7.47
C VAL A 113 7.58 21.02 6.01
N HIS A 114 8.14 21.85 5.11
CA HIS A 114 8.22 21.49 3.69
C HIS A 114 9.10 20.25 3.51
N LYS A 115 10.23 20.17 4.22
CA LYS A 115 11.09 18.97 4.18
C LYS A 115 10.34 17.72 4.60
N HIS A 116 9.60 17.77 5.71
CA HIS A 116 8.82 16.61 6.16
C HIS A 116 7.77 16.16 5.14
N LEU A 117 7.06 17.10 4.52
CA LEU A 117 6.06 16.75 3.50
C LEU A 117 6.70 16.23 2.21
N LEU A 118 7.87 16.74 1.83
CA LEU A 118 8.62 16.23 0.68
C LEU A 118 9.22 14.85 0.97
N ASP A 119 9.75 14.62 2.18
CA ASP A 119 10.24 13.31 2.61
C ASP A 119 9.08 12.27 2.59
N TYR A 120 7.87 12.65 2.99
CA TYR A 120 6.67 11.82 2.84
C TYR A 120 6.38 11.47 1.38
N LEU A 121 6.34 12.46 0.47
CA LEU A 121 6.10 12.21 -0.96
C LEU A 121 7.16 11.28 -1.56
N ILE A 122 8.45 11.50 -1.25
CA ILE A 122 9.54 10.63 -1.72
C ILE A 122 9.34 9.20 -1.24
N THR A 123 8.97 9.02 0.03
CA THR A 123 8.75 7.69 0.63
C THR A 123 7.59 6.97 -0.08
N ASP A 124 6.53 7.69 -0.43
CA ASP A 124 5.37 7.12 -1.11
C ASP A 124 5.70 6.69 -2.56
N GLU A 125 6.46 7.48 -3.31
CA GLU A 125 6.88 7.06 -4.65
C GLU A 125 7.85 5.87 -4.61
N GLN A 126 8.74 5.80 -3.62
CA GLN A 126 9.59 4.61 -3.41
C GLN A 126 8.78 3.36 -3.04
N LYS A 127 7.68 3.54 -2.32
CA LYS A 127 6.72 2.46 -2.04
C LYS A 127 6.06 1.98 -3.34
N HIS A 128 5.67 2.88 -4.24
CA HIS A 128 5.08 2.50 -5.52
C HIS A 128 6.05 1.70 -6.40
N GLU A 129 7.31 2.14 -6.51
CA GLU A 129 8.36 1.42 -7.26
C GLU A 129 8.52 -0.02 -6.74
N SER A 130 8.51 -0.20 -5.42
CA SER A 130 8.58 -1.53 -4.77
C SER A 130 7.36 -2.42 -5.09
N LEU A 131 6.15 -1.84 -5.13
CA LEU A 131 4.93 -2.59 -5.49
C LEU A 131 4.96 -3.04 -6.96
N LEU A 132 5.45 -2.19 -7.87
CA LEU A 132 5.60 -2.55 -9.28
C LEU A 132 6.65 -3.64 -9.48
N ALA A 133 7.77 -3.59 -8.75
CA ALA A 133 8.79 -4.64 -8.78
C ALA A 133 8.23 -6.00 -8.32
N GLN A 134 7.36 -6.02 -7.31
CA GLN A 134 6.69 -7.26 -6.88
C GLN A 134 5.78 -7.86 -7.96
N LEU A 135 5.14 -7.03 -8.79
CA LEU A 135 4.36 -7.51 -9.95
C LEU A 135 5.27 -8.16 -11.01
N ASP A 136 6.49 -7.66 -11.20
CA ASP A 136 7.48 -8.29 -12.08
C ASP A 136 7.99 -9.63 -11.52
N GLU A 137 8.18 -9.72 -10.20
CA GLU A 137 8.52 -10.99 -9.55
C GLU A 137 7.44 -12.05 -9.74
N LEU A 138 6.16 -11.68 -9.77
CA LEU A 138 5.07 -12.61 -10.09
C LEU A 138 5.16 -13.13 -11.54
N LYS A 139 5.48 -12.26 -12.50
CA LYS A 139 5.72 -12.63 -13.91
C LYS A 139 6.87 -13.63 -14.05
N THR A 140 7.99 -13.39 -13.36
CA THR A 140 9.20 -14.20 -13.45
C THR A 140 9.15 -15.46 -12.57
N GLY A 141 8.53 -15.41 -11.39
CA GLY A 141 8.35 -16.54 -10.47
C GLY A 141 7.42 -17.61 -11.03
N MET A 142 6.36 -17.21 -11.73
CA MET A 142 5.51 -18.14 -12.49
C MET A 142 6.27 -18.88 -13.59
N SER A 143 7.38 -18.33 -14.11
CA SER A 143 8.26 -19.00 -15.10
C SER A 143 8.93 -20.26 -14.57
N ARG A 144 9.14 -20.36 -13.25
CA ARG A 144 9.84 -21.49 -12.63
C ARG A 144 8.88 -22.58 -12.12
N SER A 145 7.62 -22.26 -11.85
CA SER A 145 6.62 -23.22 -11.34
C SER A 145 5.84 -23.95 -12.44
N SER A 146 5.83 -23.46 -13.68
CA SER A 146 5.24 -24.17 -14.83
C SER A 146 6.20 -25.16 -15.52
N GLY A 147 7.35 -25.45 -14.90
CA GLY A 147 8.41 -26.32 -15.44
C GLY A 147 8.73 -27.53 -14.57
N ALA A 148 7.74 -28.08 -13.86
CA ALA A 148 7.85 -29.32 -13.08
C ALA A 148 6.74 -30.30 -13.47
#